data_AF-A0AAN6QTM6-F1
#
_entry.id   AF-A0AAN6QTM6-F1
#
_cell.length_a   1.000
_cell.length_b   1.000
_cell.length_c   1.000
_cell.angle_alpha   90.00
_cell.angle_beta   90.00
_cell.angle_gamma   90.00
#
_symmetry.space_group_name_H-M   'P 1'
#
loop_
_entity.id
_entity.type
_entity.pdbx_description
1 polymer ?
#
loop_
_entity_poly.entity_id
_entity_poly.type
_entity_poly.pdbx_seq_one_letter_code
_entity_poly.pdbx_strand_id
1 'polypeptide(L)'
;MFNITNATEAASASSAMMSQSIMYPTPSVTPTPTVGRTLATPGVRNLTYPPYAINNFLPGHSLQKQVISPDATHNDGPYNSTEYELHNLYGHTSGNATYNALKAVFPGKRPFFINRSTFSGSGNFSGHWGGDTNSMWGNMYFGISQALQFSIAGIPYFGVETCGFNGNADMELCTRWMQLSAWFPLYRNHNNRNTIAQEAYRWSTTAEATRRIMNIRYSLLPYTYTLFHRANVAGETVLRALPWEFPNDPSLKAVETQFMSGPALLVTPVLAPLATSVQGVFPGIADGTLWYDFYTLQKVSVAAGENKTLDPPLVHQPIHVRGGYIVPMQKAGNTTKTSRLSPWSLIVALDGNGKAGGELYLDDGISLVPNATKNVEFSFANNTLRARVSGDYQDGISLANITIAGIKWKPQRVSLDSGGESCNIQQATLSCEDGDVLRITGLEQATHGGAWRSCLTVKLH
;
A
#
# COMPACT_ATOMS: atom_id res chain seq x y z
N MET A 1 -11.49 -25.56 15.24
CA MET A 1 -11.50 -24.61 14.09
C MET A 1 -11.54 -23.23 14.71
N PHE A 2 -10.43 -22.50 14.67
CA PHE A 2 -10.34 -21.17 15.27
C PHE A 2 -11.01 -20.15 14.34
N ASN A 3 -11.85 -19.26 14.86
CA ASN A 3 -12.62 -18.33 14.04
C ASN A 3 -11.74 -17.14 13.63
N ILE A 4 -11.03 -17.31 12.51
CA ILE A 4 -10.16 -16.27 11.90
C ILE A 4 -11.00 -15.25 11.14
N THR A 5 -12.27 -15.57 10.86
CA THR A 5 -13.17 -14.58 10.28
C THR A 5 -13.45 -13.56 11.36
N ASN A 6 -12.95 -12.33 11.23
CA ASN A 6 -13.45 -11.18 11.96
C ASN A 6 -14.87 -10.84 11.46
N ALA A 7 -15.75 -11.83 11.34
CA ALA A 7 -17.14 -11.70 10.91
C ALA A 7 -17.88 -10.70 11.80
N THR A 8 -17.46 -10.55 13.07
CA THR A 8 -17.95 -9.52 13.99
C THR A 8 -17.61 -8.10 13.54
N GLU A 9 -16.41 -7.85 13.00
CA GLU A 9 -16.04 -6.54 12.45
C GLU A 9 -16.79 -6.25 11.15
N ALA A 10 -16.89 -7.24 10.26
CA ALA A 10 -17.69 -7.14 9.03
C ALA A 10 -19.16 -6.83 9.35
N ALA A 11 -19.74 -7.56 10.31
CA ALA A 11 -21.11 -7.38 10.76
C ALA A 11 -21.30 -6.03 11.47
N SER A 12 -20.34 -5.59 12.29
CA SER A 12 -20.36 -4.28 12.94
C SER A 12 -20.28 -3.15 11.92
N ALA A 13 -19.32 -3.19 11.00
CA ALA A 13 -19.17 -2.21 9.92
C ALA A 13 -20.40 -2.17 9.01
N SER A 14 -20.99 -3.34 8.70
CA SER A 14 -22.23 -3.44 7.92
C SER A 14 -23.43 -2.88 8.68
N SER A 15 -23.54 -3.15 9.98
CA SER A 15 -24.62 -2.63 10.84
C SER A 15 -24.51 -1.13 11.01
N ALA A 16 -23.29 -0.62 11.17
CA ALA A 16 -22.99 0.81 11.20
C ALA A 16 -23.35 1.48 9.87
N MET A 17 -22.96 0.88 8.74
CA MET A 17 -23.33 1.35 7.41
C MET A 17 -24.86 1.38 7.22
N MET A 18 -25.58 0.33 7.63
CA MET A 18 -27.05 0.32 7.60
C MET A 18 -27.64 1.46 8.44
N SER A 19 -27.12 1.66 9.66
CA SER A 19 -27.57 2.74 10.55
C SER A 19 -27.28 4.13 9.98
N GLN A 20 -26.09 4.34 9.42
CA GLN A 20 -25.69 5.57 8.73
C GLN A 20 -26.55 5.84 7.49
N SER A 21 -26.92 4.79 6.74
CA SER A 21 -27.77 4.91 5.54
C SER A 21 -29.22 5.27 5.86
N ILE A 22 -29.73 4.91 7.05
CA ILE A 22 -31.06 5.32 7.53
C ILE A 22 -31.07 6.82 7.87
N MET A 23 -29.96 7.33 8.42
CA MET A 23 -29.84 8.75 8.81
C MET A 23 -29.71 9.69 7.62
N TYR A 24 -29.14 9.20 6.51
CA TYR A 24 -29.02 9.92 5.25
C TYR A 24 -29.47 9.02 4.10
N PRO A 25 -30.79 8.88 3.86
CA PRO A 25 -31.29 8.03 2.80
C PRO A 25 -30.82 8.57 1.45
N THR A 26 -29.83 7.90 0.87
CA THR A 26 -29.59 7.99 -0.57
C THR A 26 -30.69 7.17 -1.23
N PRO A 27 -31.27 7.61 -2.36
CA PRO A 27 -32.19 6.76 -3.11
C PRO A 27 -31.45 5.48 -3.48
N SER A 28 -31.73 4.40 -2.78
CA SER A 28 -31.20 3.09 -3.12
C SER A 28 -31.88 2.71 -4.43
N VAL A 29 -31.12 2.74 -5.51
CA VAL A 29 -31.52 2.05 -6.72
C VAL A 29 -31.40 0.58 -6.36
N THR A 30 -32.48 -0.03 -5.89
CA THR A 30 -32.52 -1.48 -5.70
C THR A 30 -32.24 -2.08 -7.08
N PRO A 31 -31.15 -2.83 -7.26
CA PRO A 31 -30.90 -3.49 -8.54
C PRO A 31 -32.09 -4.40 -8.79
N THR A 32 -32.97 -3.98 -9.67
CA THR A 32 -34.10 -4.80 -10.09
C THR A 32 -33.51 -5.76 -11.10
N PRO A 33 -33.52 -7.08 -10.85
CA PRO A 33 -33.01 -8.02 -11.83
C PRO A 33 -33.71 -7.74 -13.16
N THR A 34 -32.92 -7.55 -14.21
CA THR A 34 -33.50 -7.42 -15.55
C THR A 34 -34.06 -8.78 -15.95
N VAL A 35 -35.32 -9.02 -15.63
CA VAL A 35 -36.07 -10.18 -16.10
C VAL A 35 -36.65 -9.82 -17.47
N GLY A 36 -36.06 -10.37 -18.53
CA GLY A 36 -36.59 -10.20 -19.88
C GLY A 36 -35.61 -10.64 -20.95
N ARG A 37 -36.08 -11.51 -21.85
CA ARG A 37 -35.45 -11.75 -23.16
C ARG A 37 -36.10 -10.82 -24.17
N THR A 38 -35.31 -10.04 -24.90
CA THR A 38 -35.78 -9.41 -26.13
C THR A 38 -35.92 -10.53 -27.16
N LEU A 39 -37.11 -10.72 -27.74
CA LEU A 39 -37.27 -11.68 -28.84
C LEU A 39 -36.36 -11.21 -29.99
N ALA A 40 -35.38 -12.04 -30.34
CA ALA A 40 -34.48 -11.72 -31.43
C ALA A 40 -35.27 -11.70 -32.74
N THR A 41 -35.29 -10.56 -33.42
CA THR A 41 -35.80 -10.49 -34.79
C THR A 41 -34.71 -10.98 -35.73
N PRO A 42 -34.92 -12.04 -36.52
CA PRO A 42 -33.92 -12.54 -37.46
C PRO A 42 -33.41 -11.44 -38.38
N GLY A 43 -32.08 -11.30 -38.49
CA GLY A 43 -31.43 -10.29 -39.33
C GLY A 43 -31.36 -8.88 -38.74
N VAL A 44 -31.91 -8.63 -37.55
CA VAL A 44 -31.83 -7.31 -36.88
C VAL A 44 -30.93 -7.39 -35.67
N ARG A 45 -29.86 -6.60 -35.65
CA ARG A 45 -28.95 -6.46 -34.50
C ARG A 45 -29.39 -5.24 -33.68
N ASN A 46 -30.06 -5.46 -32.55
CA ASN A 46 -30.41 -4.39 -31.61
C ASN A 46 -29.32 -4.29 -30.53
N LEU A 47 -28.44 -3.30 -30.63
CA LEU A 47 -27.33 -3.11 -29.70
C LEU A 47 -27.76 -2.53 -28.36
N THR A 48 -28.84 -1.75 -28.36
CA THR A 48 -29.42 -1.19 -27.13
C THR A 48 -30.11 -2.26 -26.29
N TYR A 49 -30.75 -3.24 -26.94
CA TYR A 49 -31.45 -4.35 -26.31
C TYR A 49 -31.00 -5.69 -26.90
N PRO A 50 -29.83 -6.21 -26.49
CA PRO A 50 -29.34 -7.50 -26.96
C PRO A 50 -30.33 -8.65 -26.66
N PRO A 51 -30.19 -9.83 -27.27
CA PRO A 51 -31.07 -10.96 -26.97
C PRO A 51 -30.87 -11.53 -25.54
N TYR A 52 -29.74 -11.22 -24.90
CA TYR A 52 -29.41 -11.62 -23.53
C TYR A 52 -29.25 -10.38 -22.65
N ALA A 53 -30.06 -10.29 -21.59
CA ALA A 53 -29.93 -9.26 -20.58
C ALA A 53 -28.70 -9.51 -19.71
N ILE A 54 -27.85 -8.50 -19.55
CA ILE A 54 -26.80 -8.51 -18.52
C ILE A 54 -27.35 -7.88 -17.23
N ASN A 55 -26.87 -8.37 -16.08
CA ASN A 55 -27.21 -7.78 -14.78
C ASN A 55 -26.35 -6.53 -14.54
N ASN A 56 -26.68 -5.42 -15.20
CA ASN A 56 -26.03 -4.13 -14.97
C ASN A 56 -26.69 -3.39 -13.78
N PHE A 57 -25.97 -2.45 -13.17
CA PHE A 57 -26.40 -1.76 -11.94
C PHE A 57 -27.74 -1.03 -12.09
N LEU A 58 -28.02 -0.47 -13.28
CA LEU A 58 -29.23 0.30 -13.54
C LEU A 58 -30.36 -0.61 -14.04
N PRO A 59 -31.59 -0.51 -13.49
CA PRO A 59 -32.68 -1.46 -13.75
C PRO A 59 -33.16 -1.43 -15.20
N GLY A 60 -33.42 -2.59 -15.81
CA GLY A 60 -33.96 -2.75 -17.16
C GLY A 60 -32.96 -3.23 -18.21
N HIS A 61 -33.45 -3.66 -19.37
CA HIS A 61 -32.63 -4.33 -20.39
C HIS A 61 -31.70 -3.40 -21.17
N SER A 62 -32.02 -2.11 -21.28
CA SER A 62 -31.23 -1.18 -22.09
C SER A 62 -29.77 -1.07 -21.63
N LEU A 63 -28.84 -1.16 -22.59
CA LEU A 63 -27.43 -0.82 -22.40
C LEU A 63 -27.16 0.69 -22.44
N GLN A 64 -28.09 1.50 -22.96
CA GLN A 64 -27.95 2.94 -23.08
C GLN A 64 -28.44 3.66 -21.81
N LYS A 65 -27.74 3.50 -20.69
CA LYS A 65 -28.07 4.22 -19.44
C LYS A 65 -26.84 4.88 -18.85
N GLN A 66 -26.90 6.22 -18.75
CA GLN A 66 -25.79 7.07 -18.32
C GLN A 66 -24.51 6.90 -19.15
N VAL A 67 -24.65 6.42 -20.38
CA VAL A 67 -23.59 6.19 -21.36
C VAL A 67 -24.08 6.63 -22.75
N ILE A 68 -23.19 6.67 -23.74
CA ILE A 68 -23.56 7.01 -25.12
C ILE A 68 -24.27 5.83 -25.82
N SER A 69 -24.84 6.06 -27.00
CA SER A 69 -25.55 5.01 -27.75
C SER A 69 -24.62 3.84 -28.08
N PRO A 70 -25.03 2.58 -27.84
CA PRO A 70 -24.30 1.40 -28.30
C PRO A 70 -24.06 1.35 -29.81
N ASP A 71 -24.89 2.05 -30.60
CA ASP A 71 -24.75 2.19 -32.06
C ASP A 71 -23.74 3.28 -32.49
N ALA A 72 -23.25 4.11 -31.55
CA ALA A 72 -22.23 5.10 -31.88
C ALA A 72 -20.95 4.40 -32.38
N THR A 73 -20.29 4.95 -33.39
CA THR A 73 -19.07 4.36 -33.97
C THR A 73 -17.82 5.06 -33.47
N HIS A 74 -16.74 4.29 -33.34
CA HIS A 74 -15.40 4.78 -33.02
C HIS A 74 -14.55 4.92 -34.27
N ASN A 75 -13.60 5.85 -34.25
CA ASN A 75 -12.63 6.03 -35.33
C ASN A 75 -11.41 5.13 -35.13
N ASP A 76 -11.58 3.83 -35.39
CA ASP A 76 -10.54 2.80 -35.22
C ASP A 76 -10.02 2.22 -36.55
N GLY A 77 -10.22 2.95 -37.65
CA GLY A 77 -9.72 2.58 -38.97
C GLY A 77 -10.69 1.66 -39.72
N PRO A 78 -10.25 0.49 -40.23
CA PRO A 78 -11.07 -0.35 -41.10
C PRO A 78 -12.19 -1.11 -40.37
N TYR A 79 -12.17 -1.13 -39.03
CA TYR A 79 -13.07 -1.97 -38.24
C TYR A 79 -14.43 -1.31 -38.00
N ASN A 80 -14.51 0.03 -37.99
CA ASN A 80 -15.73 0.81 -37.75
C ASN A 80 -16.49 0.28 -36.53
N SER A 81 -15.75 -0.03 -35.46
CA SER A 81 -16.35 -0.68 -34.30
C SER A 81 -17.34 0.25 -33.61
N THR A 82 -18.37 -0.39 -33.08
CA THR A 82 -19.44 0.26 -32.35
C THR A 82 -19.08 0.45 -30.87
N GLU A 83 -19.74 1.36 -30.19
CA GLU A 83 -19.66 1.52 -28.74
C GLU A 83 -20.02 0.21 -28.04
N TYR A 84 -20.97 -0.57 -28.56
CA TYR A 84 -21.28 -1.91 -28.03
C TYR A 84 -20.03 -2.80 -27.90
N GLU A 85 -19.07 -2.68 -28.83
CA GLU A 85 -17.84 -3.48 -28.86
C GLU A 85 -16.71 -2.86 -28.02
N LEU A 86 -16.63 -1.53 -27.99
CA LEU A 86 -15.50 -0.82 -27.38
C LEU A 86 -15.82 -0.10 -26.06
N HIS A 87 -17.05 -0.16 -25.57
CA HIS A 87 -17.53 0.59 -24.37
C HIS A 87 -16.55 0.50 -23.18
N ASN A 88 -16.19 -0.72 -22.80
CA ASN A 88 -15.32 -0.97 -21.65
C ASN A 88 -13.84 -0.61 -21.90
N LEU A 89 -13.48 -0.27 -23.13
CA LEU A 89 -12.13 0.19 -23.50
C LEU A 89 -11.98 1.70 -23.47
N TYR A 90 -13.07 2.47 -23.38
CA TYR A 90 -13.02 3.94 -23.46
C TYR A 90 -12.05 4.56 -22.44
N GLY A 91 -12.13 4.16 -21.16
CA GLY A 91 -11.22 4.63 -20.12
C GLY A 91 -9.76 4.23 -20.36
N HIS A 92 -9.54 3.04 -20.92
CA HIS A 92 -8.21 2.55 -21.25
C HIS A 92 -7.60 3.34 -22.42
N THR A 93 -8.33 3.51 -23.53
CA THR A 93 -7.83 4.19 -24.73
C THR A 93 -7.64 5.69 -24.50
N SER A 94 -8.59 6.36 -23.84
CA SER A 94 -8.45 7.78 -23.45
C SER A 94 -7.34 8.00 -22.43
N GLY A 95 -7.15 7.06 -21.49
CA GLY A 95 -6.01 7.04 -20.58
C GLY A 95 -4.68 6.93 -21.30
N ASN A 96 -4.55 6.01 -22.26
CA ASN A 96 -3.34 5.88 -23.07
C ASN A 96 -3.07 7.13 -23.93
N ALA A 97 -4.11 7.74 -24.51
CA ALA A 97 -3.97 9.02 -25.20
C ALA A 97 -3.44 10.12 -24.27
N THR A 98 -3.97 10.21 -23.04
CA THR A 98 -3.51 11.16 -22.01
C THR A 98 -2.06 10.92 -21.63
N TYR A 99 -1.65 9.66 -21.46
CA TYR A 99 -0.25 9.30 -21.18
C TYR A 99 0.70 9.78 -22.28
N ASN A 100 0.36 9.55 -23.56
CA ASN A 100 1.17 10.01 -24.68
C ASN A 100 1.18 11.54 -24.81
N ALA A 101 0.06 12.20 -24.53
CA ALA A 101 0.00 13.66 -24.47
C ALA A 101 0.92 14.21 -23.37
N LEU A 102 0.92 13.62 -22.16
CA LEU A 102 1.81 14.02 -21.07
C LEU A 102 3.28 13.78 -21.40
N LYS A 103 3.63 12.70 -22.12
CA LYS A 103 4.99 12.49 -22.62
C LYS A 103 5.43 13.56 -23.61
N ALA A 104 4.51 14.06 -24.45
CA ALA A 104 4.81 15.14 -25.38
C ALA A 104 4.93 16.49 -24.68
N VAL A 105 4.07 16.78 -23.69
CA VAL A 105 4.09 18.03 -22.91
C VAL A 105 5.29 18.08 -21.95
N PHE A 106 5.69 16.92 -21.38
CA PHE A 106 6.81 16.80 -20.46
C PHE A 106 7.83 15.73 -20.93
N PRO A 107 8.59 16.00 -22.01
CA PRO A 107 9.54 15.04 -22.56
C PRO A 107 10.53 14.51 -21.51
N GLY A 108 10.74 13.19 -21.53
CA GLY A 108 11.68 12.50 -20.65
C GLY A 108 11.20 12.30 -19.19
N LYS A 109 10.05 12.85 -18.79
CA LYS A 109 9.50 12.68 -17.43
C LYS A 109 8.42 11.62 -17.39
N ARG A 110 8.27 10.94 -16.24
CA ARG A 110 7.15 10.04 -15.98
C ARG A 110 5.84 10.82 -15.94
N PRO A 111 4.84 10.46 -16.76
CA PRO A 111 3.50 10.97 -16.62
C PRO A 111 2.89 10.57 -15.26
N PHE A 112 2.10 11.47 -14.69
CA PHE A 112 1.32 11.18 -13.48
C PHE A 112 -0.12 11.62 -13.69
N PHE A 113 -1.04 10.65 -13.61
CA PHE A 113 -2.49 10.88 -13.60
C PHE A 113 -3.20 9.62 -13.10
N ILE A 114 -4.49 9.77 -12.78
CA ILE A 114 -5.35 8.69 -12.30
C ILE A 114 -6.58 8.58 -13.21
N ASN A 115 -6.99 7.35 -13.52
CA ASN A 115 -8.15 7.04 -14.34
C ASN A 115 -9.27 6.45 -13.49
N ARG A 116 -10.52 6.82 -13.80
CA ARG A 116 -11.70 6.22 -13.18
C ARG A 116 -12.06 4.88 -13.83
N SER A 117 -12.30 4.90 -15.13
CA SER A 117 -12.55 3.68 -15.91
C SER A 117 -11.22 3.08 -16.33
N THR A 118 -11.07 1.77 -16.16
CA THR A 118 -9.86 1.01 -16.48
C THR A 118 -10.23 -0.28 -17.20
N PHE A 119 -9.27 -0.84 -17.93
CA PHE A 119 -9.34 -2.18 -18.51
C PHE A 119 -8.03 -2.92 -18.22
N SER A 120 -7.95 -4.21 -18.58
CA SER A 120 -6.70 -4.98 -18.46
C SER A 120 -5.53 -4.21 -19.11
N GLY A 121 -4.43 -4.07 -18.37
CA GLY A 121 -3.23 -3.35 -18.80
C GLY A 121 -3.23 -1.83 -18.54
N SER A 122 -4.31 -1.23 -18.02
CA SER A 122 -4.35 0.21 -17.70
C SER A 122 -3.31 0.66 -16.67
N GLY A 123 -2.83 -0.24 -15.82
CA GLY A 123 -1.77 0.03 -14.84
C GLY A 123 -0.41 0.35 -15.46
N ASN A 124 -0.20 0.05 -16.75
CA ASN A 124 1.02 0.39 -17.48
C ASN A 124 1.20 1.91 -17.67
N PHE A 125 0.13 2.69 -17.58
CA PHE A 125 0.18 4.13 -17.84
C PHE A 125 -0.60 5.00 -16.86
N SER A 126 -1.42 4.43 -15.98
CA SER A 126 -2.25 5.22 -15.06
C SER A 126 -2.41 4.56 -13.70
N GLY A 127 -2.60 5.39 -12.67
CA GLY A 127 -3.17 4.95 -11.41
C GLY A 127 -4.69 4.87 -11.45
N HIS A 128 -5.29 4.38 -10.35
CA HIS A 128 -6.74 4.31 -10.18
C HIS A 128 -7.13 4.73 -8.75
N TRP A 129 -8.36 5.21 -8.57
CA TRP A 129 -8.91 5.43 -7.23
C TRP A 129 -10.25 4.71 -7.10
N GLY A 130 -10.61 4.33 -5.87
CA GLY A 130 -11.76 3.48 -5.56
C GLY A 130 -13.15 4.03 -5.91
N GLY A 131 -13.25 5.17 -6.59
CA GLY A 131 -14.50 5.81 -7.00
C GLY A 131 -15.14 6.67 -5.90
N ASP A 132 -16.38 7.09 -6.15
CA ASP A 132 -17.10 8.06 -5.33
C ASP A 132 -17.76 7.36 -4.12
N THR A 133 -16.94 6.94 -3.16
CA THR A 133 -17.38 6.17 -1.98
C THR A 133 -18.17 7.03 -0.97
N ASN A 134 -18.95 6.40 -0.11
CA ASN A 134 -19.66 7.08 0.98
C ASN A 134 -18.79 7.12 2.25
N SER A 135 -18.94 8.18 3.06
CA SER A 135 -18.34 8.33 4.40
C SER A 135 -19.02 7.39 5.40
N MET A 136 -18.82 6.09 5.23
CA MET A 136 -19.41 5.02 6.05
C MET A 136 -18.36 3.96 6.41
N TRP A 137 -18.51 3.31 7.57
CA TRP A 137 -17.58 2.27 8.03
C TRP A 137 -17.48 1.08 7.09
N GLY A 138 -18.61 0.66 6.49
CA GLY A 138 -18.62 -0.39 5.47
C GLY A 138 -17.78 -0.05 4.23
N ASN A 139 -17.80 1.20 3.77
CA ASN A 139 -16.97 1.64 2.64
C ASN A 139 -15.47 1.63 3.00
N MET A 140 -15.11 2.01 4.23
CA MET A 140 -13.73 1.91 4.71
C MET A 140 -13.28 0.44 4.78
N TYR A 141 -14.12 -0.42 5.36
CA TYR A 141 -13.90 -1.86 5.48
C TYR A 141 -13.59 -2.51 4.11
N PHE A 142 -14.47 -2.30 3.12
CA PHE A 142 -14.29 -2.88 1.78
C PHE A 142 -13.14 -2.25 0.97
N GLY A 143 -12.57 -1.13 1.43
CA GLY A 143 -11.42 -0.50 0.80
C GLY A 143 -10.19 -1.40 0.70
N ILE A 144 -9.99 -2.32 1.66
CA ILE A 144 -8.89 -3.30 1.62
C ILE A 144 -9.10 -4.28 0.47
N SER A 145 -10.27 -4.91 0.39
CA SER A 145 -10.61 -5.85 -0.67
C SER A 145 -10.56 -5.21 -2.05
N GLN A 146 -10.93 -3.93 -2.17
CA GLN A 146 -10.79 -3.17 -3.41
C GLN A 146 -9.31 -2.97 -3.78
N ALA A 147 -8.46 -2.58 -2.82
CA ALA A 147 -7.03 -2.40 -3.05
C ALA A 147 -6.31 -3.69 -3.46
N LEU A 148 -6.68 -4.82 -2.87
CA LEU A 148 -6.15 -6.13 -3.22
C LEU A 148 -6.58 -6.54 -4.64
N GLN A 149 -7.83 -6.30 -5.04
CA GLN A 149 -8.30 -6.55 -6.40
C GLN A 149 -7.52 -5.74 -7.45
N PHE A 150 -7.22 -4.46 -7.18
CA PHE A 150 -6.39 -3.66 -8.10
C PHE A 150 -4.91 -4.05 -8.08
N SER A 151 -4.42 -4.60 -6.96
CA SER A 151 -3.06 -5.15 -6.89
C SER A 151 -2.91 -6.34 -7.84
N ILE A 152 -3.84 -7.30 -7.86
CA ILE A 152 -3.80 -8.44 -8.80
C ILE A 152 -4.15 -8.04 -10.24
N ALA A 153 -4.92 -6.96 -10.43
CA ALA A 153 -5.20 -6.42 -11.76
C ALA A 153 -3.99 -5.70 -12.39
N GLY A 154 -2.85 -5.62 -11.68
CA GLY A 154 -1.66 -4.95 -12.16
C GLY A 154 -1.77 -3.43 -12.15
N ILE A 155 -2.59 -2.85 -11.27
CA ILE A 155 -2.73 -1.40 -11.06
C ILE A 155 -2.29 -1.07 -9.63
N PRO A 156 -1.00 -1.20 -9.30
CA PRO A 156 -0.52 -1.04 -7.92
C PRO A 156 -0.64 0.39 -7.40
N TYR A 157 -0.68 1.41 -8.28
CA TYR A 157 -0.93 2.80 -7.88
C TYR A 157 -2.44 3.03 -7.67
N PHE A 158 -2.97 2.41 -6.61
CA PHE A 158 -4.37 2.44 -6.21
C PHE A 158 -4.56 3.09 -4.83
N GLY A 159 -5.75 3.63 -4.58
CA GLY A 159 -6.22 3.98 -3.25
C GLY A 159 -7.69 4.39 -3.23
N VAL A 160 -8.23 4.65 -2.05
CA VAL A 160 -9.64 5.03 -1.88
C VAL A 160 -9.76 6.52 -1.55
N GLU A 161 -10.98 7.04 -1.66
CA GLU A 161 -11.33 8.38 -1.15
C GLU A 161 -11.28 8.37 0.37
N THR A 162 -10.20 8.90 0.94
CA THR A 162 -9.97 8.86 2.39
C THR A 162 -11.03 9.69 3.10
N CYS A 163 -11.67 9.10 4.12
CA CYS A 163 -12.84 9.61 4.83
C CYS A 163 -14.17 9.55 4.05
N GLY A 164 -14.16 9.03 2.81
CA GLY A 164 -15.32 8.95 1.93
C GLY A 164 -15.57 10.26 1.17
N PHE A 165 -16.11 10.15 -0.05
CA PHE A 165 -16.42 11.29 -0.91
C PHE A 165 -17.82 11.87 -0.65
N ASN A 166 -18.82 10.99 -0.51
CA ASN A 166 -20.22 11.36 -0.32
C ASN A 166 -20.64 11.25 1.15
N GLY A 167 -21.46 12.21 1.61
CA GLY A 167 -21.90 12.27 3.00
C GLY A 167 -20.85 12.90 3.92
N ASN A 168 -21.17 12.97 5.22
CA ASN A 168 -20.29 13.61 6.20
C ASN A 168 -19.56 12.54 7.00
N ALA A 169 -18.23 12.57 6.97
CA ALA A 169 -17.43 11.78 7.90
C ALA A 169 -17.49 12.36 9.32
N ASP A 170 -17.58 11.50 10.32
CA ASP A 170 -17.30 11.88 11.70
C ASP A 170 -15.79 11.78 12.00
N MET A 171 -15.41 12.29 13.17
CA MET A 171 -14.01 12.34 13.62
C MET A 171 -13.40 10.93 13.74
N GLU A 172 -14.12 9.95 14.27
CA GLU A 172 -13.58 8.61 14.51
C GLU A 172 -13.35 7.89 13.19
N LEU A 173 -14.36 7.87 12.31
CA LEU A 173 -14.29 7.29 10.98
C LEU A 173 -13.14 7.92 10.20
N CYS A 174 -13.07 9.25 10.14
CA CYS A 174 -12.00 9.91 9.38
C CYS A 174 -10.62 9.64 9.99
N THR A 175 -10.51 9.54 11.32
CA THR A 175 -9.25 9.18 11.99
C THR A 175 -8.76 7.78 11.60
N ARG A 176 -9.62 6.76 11.68
CA ARG A 176 -9.27 5.38 11.30
C ARG A 176 -9.03 5.26 9.79
N TRP A 177 -9.80 5.97 8.97
CA TRP A 177 -9.62 5.95 7.52
C TRP A 177 -8.31 6.60 7.08
N MET A 178 -7.91 7.70 7.73
CA MET A 178 -6.58 8.30 7.49
C MET A 178 -5.44 7.33 7.80
N GLN A 179 -5.57 6.54 8.88
CA GLN A 179 -4.60 5.51 9.25
C GLN A 179 -4.53 4.39 8.20
N LEU A 180 -5.69 3.87 7.77
CA LEU A 180 -5.77 2.83 6.74
C LEU A 180 -5.22 3.31 5.39
N SER A 181 -5.72 4.43 4.89
CA SER A 181 -5.38 4.92 3.56
C SER A 181 -3.92 5.33 3.39
N ALA A 182 -3.20 5.60 4.49
CA ALA A 182 -1.76 5.85 4.47
C ALA A 182 -0.93 4.65 3.97
N TRP A 183 -1.52 3.46 3.86
CA TRP A 183 -0.90 2.29 3.25
C TRP A 183 -1.18 2.13 1.76
N PHE A 184 -2.25 2.75 1.26
CA PHE A 184 -2.57 2.71 -0.16
C PHE A 184 -1.61 3.60 -0.95
N PRO A 185 -1.05 3.13 -2.07
CA PRO A 185 -0.11 3.95 -2.84
C PRO A 185 -0.66 5.31 -3.28
N LEU A 186 -1.93 5.39 -3.68
CA LEU A 186 -2.63 6.67 -3.80
C LEU A 186 -3.26 7.04 -2.45
N TYR A 187 -2.62 7.95 -1.72
CA TYR A 187 -3.14 8.47 -0.45
C TYR A 187 -3.74 9.87 -0.67
N ARG A 188 -5.07 9.92 -0.85
CA ARG A 188 -5.82 11.14 -1.17
C ARG A 188 -7.04 11.29 -0.24
N ASN A 189 -7.14 12.42 0.45
CA ASN A 189 -8.39 12.91 1.03
C ASN A 189 -9.03 13.85 0.01
N HIS A 190 -10.23 13.51 -0.43
CA HIS A 190 -10.99 14.29 -1.39
C HIS A 190 -12.48 14.15 -1.05
N ASN A 191 -13.23 15.20 -1.35
CA ASN A 191 -14.53 15.46 -0.73
C ASN A 191 -15.51 16.04 -1.75
N ASN A 192 -16.79 15.81 -1.53
CA ASN A 192 -17.86 16.41 -2.33
C ASN A 192 -18.08 17.88 -1.94
N ARG A 193 -18.54 18.71 -2.88
CA ARG A 193 -18.83 20.13 -2.66
C ARG A 193 -19.94 20.36 -1.62
N ASN A 194 -20.83 19.39 -1.43
CA ASN A 194 -22.03 19.52 -0.60
C ASN A 194 -21.90 18.88 0.80
N THR A 195 -20.68 18.60 1.26
CA THR A 195 -20.40 17.94 2.54
C THR A 195 -19.56 18.84 3.45
N ILE A 196 -19.47 18.50 4.74
CA ILE A 196 -18.60 19.21 5.67
C ILE A 196 -17.12 19.01 5.32
N ALA A 197 -16.30 19.99 5.67
CA ALA A 197 -14.85 19.92 5.51
C ALA A 197 -14.26 18.77 6.35
N GLN A 198 -13.37 17.98 5.76
CA GLN A 198 -12.83 16.73 6.32
C GLN A 198 -11.30 16.60 6.20
N GLU A 199 -10.58 17.71 6.00
CA GLU A 199 -9.12 17.72 5.98
C GLU A 199 -8.55 17.20 7.31
N ALA A 200 -7.32 16.69 7.29
CA ALA A 200 -6.72 16.07 8.48
C ALA A 200 -6.69 16.99 9.72
N TYR A 201 -6.58 18.31 9.53
CA TYR A 201 -6.50 19.29 10.62
C TYR A 201 -7.86 19.68 11.21
N ARG A 202 -8.98 19.14 10.72
CA ARG A 202 -10.33 19.51 11.18
C ARG A 202 -10.59 19.08 12.62
N TRP A 203 -10.00 17.97 13.05
CA TRP A 203 -10.03 17.50 14.44
C TRP A 203 -8.60 17.27 14.94
N SER A 204 -8.32 17.65 16.19
CA SER A 204 -6.99 17.49 16.79
C SER A 204 -6.55 16.02 16.83
N THR A 205 -7.46 15.10 17.14
CA THR A 205 -7.21 13.65 17.15
C THR A 205 -6.88 13.12 15.76
N THR A 206 -7.66 13.50 14.74
CA THR A 206 -7.40 13.13 13.34
C THR A 206 -6.06 13.69 12.87
N ALA A 207 -5.74 14.93 13.22
CA ALA A 207 -4.48 15.57 12.87
C ALA A 207 -3.29 14.80 13.46
N GLU A 208 -3.38 14.41 14.73
CA GLU A 208 -2.33 13.67 15.41
C GLU A 208 -2.14 12.26 14.84
N ALA A 209 -3.23 11.51 14.66
CA ALA A 209 -3.20 10.19 14.05
C ALA A 209 -2.62 10.23 12.63
N THR A 210 -3.08 11.20 11.83
CA THR A 210 -2.61 11.40 10.45
C THR A 210 -1.13 11.77 10.43
N ARG A 211 -0.67 12.68 11.31
CA ARG A 211 0.74 13.05 11.42
C ARG A 211 1.62 11.85 11.75
N ARG A 212 1.21 10.99 12.69
CA ARG A 212 1.93 9.77 13.05
C ARG A 212 2.02 8.79 11.90
N ILE A 213 0.89 8.46 11.26
CA ILE A 213 0.89 7.47 10.17
C ILE A 213 1.55 8.00 8.90
N MET A 214 1.45 9.31 8.62
CA MET A 214 2.17 9.96 7.52
C MET A 214 3.67 9.96 7.76
N ASN A 215 4.14 10.14 9.00
CA ASN A 215 5.56 10.04 9.32
C ASN A 215 6.09 8.63 9.00
N ILE A 216 5.33 7.59 9.35
CA ILE A 216 5.66 6.20 9.00
C ILE A 216 5.67 6.01 7.48
N ARG A 217 4.59 6.39 6.80
CA ARG A 217 4.48 6.30 5.33
C ARG A 217 5.64 6.99 4.63
N TYR A 218 5.94 8.24 4.99
CA TYR A 218 7.01 9.03 4.38
C TYR A 218 8.38 8.42 4.66
N SER A 219 8.56 7.82 5.84
CA SER A 219 9.80 7.14 6.17
C SER A 219 9.98 5.83 5.39
N LEU A 220 8.88 5.16 5.04
CA LEU A 220 8.83 3.94 4.24
C LEU A 220 8.75 4.17 2.72
N LEU A 221 8.83 5.41 2.24
CA LEU A 221 8.83 5.69 0.80
C LEU A 221 9.94 4.95 0.03
N PRO A 222 11.18 4.78 0.55
CA PRO A 222 12.19 4.00 -0.15
C PRO A 222 11.82 2.52 -0.31
N TYR A 223 11.30 1.90 0.75
CA TYR A 223 10.77 0.55 0.70
C TYR A 223 9.61 0.44 -0.30
N THR A 224 8.63 1.33 -0.20
CA THR A 224 7.46 1.36 -1.09
C THR A 224 7.88 1.54 -2.55
N TYR A 225 8.84 2.43 -2.81
CA TYR A 225 9.36 2.69 -4.15
C TYR A 225 10.12 1.49 -4.72
N THR A 226 10.81 0.74 -3.88
CA THR A 226 11.45 -0.53 -4.25
C THR A 226 10.40 -1.60 -4.59
N LEU A 227 9.28 -1.66 -3.85
CA LEU A 227 8.15 -2.52 -4.22
C LEU A 227 7.54 -2.12 -5.58
N PHE A 228 7.44 -0.82 -5.88
CA PHE A 228 7.00 -0.34 -7.19
C PHE A 228 7.98 -0.69 -8.31
N HIS A 229 9.29 -0.68 -8.04
CA HIS A 229 10.28 -1.18 -8.98
C HIS A 229 10.07 -2.67 -9.26
N ARG A 230 9.90 -3.51 -8.22
CA ARG A 230 9.56 -4.93 -8.37
C ARG A 230 8.26 -5.17 -9.13
N ALA A 231 7.22 -4.37 -8.86
CA ALA A 231 5.98 -4.41 -9.62
C ALA A 231 6.19 -4.10 -11.11
N ASN A 232 7.04 -3.12 -11.41
CA ASN A 232 7.34 -2.71 -12.78
C ASN A 232 8.16 -3.76 -13.56
N VAL A 233 9.19 -4.36 -12.95
CA VAL A 233 10.13 -5.25 -13.65
C VAL A 233 9.76 -6.73 -13.57
N ALA A 234 9.00 -7.15 -12.55
CA ALA A 234 8.70 -8.55 -12.28
C ALA A 234 7.19 -8.84 -12.09
N GLY A 235 6.33 -7.82 -12.11
CA GLY A 235 4.88 -8.01 -11.91
C GLY A 235 4.50 -8.36 -10.46
N GLU A 236 5.38 -8.11 -9.49
CA GLU A 236 5.07 -8.30 -8.08
C GLU A 236 4.00 -7.30 -7.59
N THR A 237 3.29 -7.65 -6.53
CA THR A 237 2.27 -6.78 -5.93
C THR A 237 2.83 -5.92 -4.80
N VAL A 238 2.43 -4.64 -4.73
CA VAL A 238 2.81 -3.73 -3.64
C VAL A 238 2.04 -4.04 -2.36
N LEU A 239 0.71 -4.13 -2.45
CA LEU A 239 -0.14 -4.65 -1.37
C LEU A 239 -0.46 -6.10 -1.64
N ARG A 240 -0.41 -6.95 -0.61
CA ARG A 240 -0.54 -8.40 -0.75
C ARG A 240 -1.53 -8.95 0.26
N ALA A 241 -2.41 -9.83 -0.20
CA ALA A 241 -3.25 -10.59 0.72
C ALA A 241 -2.38 -11.58 1.50
N LEU A 242 -2.70 -11.83 2.77
CA LEU A 242 -2.00 -12.83 3.59
C LEU A 242 -1.89 -14.21 2.91
N PRO A 243 -2.94 -14.77 2.27
CA PRO A 243 -2.80 -16.07 1.60
C PRO A 243 -1.88 -16.05 0.36
N TRP A 244 -1.50 -14.88 -0.19
CA TRP A 244 -0.52 -14.83 -1.29
C TRP A 244 0.91 -14.95 -0.75
N GLU A 245 1.17 -14.37 0.42
CA GLU A 245 2.47 -14.43 1.10
C GLU A 245 2.68 -15.74 1.89
N PHE A 246 1.59 -16.36 2.32
CA PHE A 246 1.58 -17.60 3.11
C PHE A 246 0.63 -18.62 2.47
N PRO A 247 0.91 -19.09 1.24
CA PRO A 247 -0.02 -19.91 0.45
C PRO A 247 -0.27 -21.30 1.04
N ASN A 248 0.62 -21.77 1.91
CA ASN A 248 0.54 -23.08 2.55
C ASN A 248 -0.37 -23.08 3.80
N ASP A 249 -0.85 -21.91 4.24
CA ASP A 249 -1.79 -21.79 5.35
C ASP A 249 -3.22 -21.54 4.83
N PRO A 250 -4.06 -22.60 4.71
CA PRO A 250 -5.41 -22.46 4.17
C PRO A 250 -6.33 -21.64 5.08
N SER A 251 -5.95 -21.42 6.34
CA SER A 251 -6.74 -20.67 7.31
C SER A 251 -6.80 -19.17 6.99
N LEU A 252 -5.86 -18.67 6.18
CA LEU A 252 -5.74 -17.26 5.79
C LEU A 252 -6.64 -16.85 4.62
N LYS A 253 -7.29 -17.82 3.94
CA LYS A 253 -8.11 -17.53 2.74
C LYS A 253 -9.24 -16.54 2.98
N ALA A 254 -9.77 -16.50 4.20
CA ALA A 254 -10.88 -15.64 4.59
C ALA A 254 -10.43 -14.37 5.33
N VAL A 255 -9.12 -14.09 5.42
CA VAL A 255 -8.63 -12.87 6.08
C VAL A 255 -8.73 -11.70 5.10
N GLU A 256 -9.67 -10.80 5.39
CA GLU A 256 -9.94 -9.58 4.60
C GLU A 256 -9.72 -8.29 5.41
N THR A 257 -9.43 -8.42 6.71
CA THR A 257 -9.23 -7.30 7.65
C THR A 257 -7.76 -6.96 7.91
N GLN A 258 -6.84 -7.73 7.32
CA GLN A 258 -5.39 -7.49 7.35
C GLN A 258 -4.81 -7.60 5.95
N PHE A 259 -3.68 -6.95 5.73
CA PHE A 259 -2.91 -7.08 4.49
C PHE A 259 -1.42 -6.87 4.75
N MET A 260 -0.62 -7.29 3.79
CA MET A 260 0.82 -7.08 3.77
C MET A 260 1.18 -5.91 2.85
N SER A 261 2.14 -5.08 3.26
CA SER A 261 2.84 -4.14 2.38
C SER A 261 4.18 -4.77 1.99
N GLY A 262 4.27 -5.20 0.74
CA GLY A 262 5.31 -6.11 0.27
C GLY A 262 5.37 -7.38 1.15
N PRO A 263 6.56 -8.00 1.29
CA PRO A 263 6.71 -9.20 2.12
C PRO A 263 7.03 -8.90 3.60
N ALA A 264 7.40 -7.66 3.93
CA ALA A 264 8.04 -7.34 5.22
C ALA A 264 7.10 -6.73 6.28
N LEU A 265 5.97 -6.12 5.90
CA LEU A 265 5.13 -5.36 6.83
C LEU A 265 3.69 -5.88 6.86
N LEU A 266 3.20 -6.24 8.03
CA LEU A 266 1.81 -6.63 8.29
C LEU A 266 1.03 -5.47 8.91
N VAL A 267 -0.15 -5.18 8.37
CA VAL A 267 -1.02 -4.08 8.82
C VAL A 267 -2.34 -4.64 9.33
N THR A 268 -2.74 -4.24 10.55
CA THR A 268 -3.99 -4.68 11.20
C THR A 268 -4.85 -3.47 11.59
N PRO A 269 -5.63 -2.89 10.65
CA PRO A 269 -6.48 -1.71 10.88
C PRO A 269 -7.67 -1.99 11.81
N VAL A 270 -8.09 -0.95 12.54
CA VAL A 270 -9.38 -0.95 13.24
C VAL A 270 -10.48 -0.56 12.26
N LEU A 271 -11.43 -1.46 12.01
CA LEU A 271 -12.43 -1.32 10.95
C LEU A 271 -13.88 -1.22 11.44
N ALA A 272 -14.09 -1.10 12.74
CA ALA A 272 -15.42 -0.99 13.35
C ALA A 272 -15.52 0.26 14.25
N PRO A 273 -16.71 0.91 14.30
CA PRO A 273 -16.92 2.08 15.16
C PRO A 273 -16.79 1.72 16.64
N LEU A 274 -16.28 2.67 17.42
CA LEU A 274 -16.12 2.60 18.87
C LEU A 274 -15.24 1.43 19.37
N ALA A 275 -14.53 0.75 18.46
CA ALA A 275 -13.66 -0.36 18.80
C ALA A 275 -12.36 0.14 19.45
N THR A 276 -12.10 -0.35 20.65
CA THR A 276 -10.87 -0.08 21.41
C THR A 276 -9.81 -1.18 21.23
N SER A 277 -10.19 -2.29 20.59
CA SER A 277 -9.31 -3.40 20.26
C SER A 277 -9.64 -3.97 18.88
N VAL A 278 -8.68 -4.69 18.30
CA VAL A 278 -8.78 -5.37 17.01
C VAL A 278 -8.17 -6.75 17.12
N GLN A 279 -8.75 -7.72 16.43
CA GLN A 279 -8.22 -9.08 16.35
C GLN A 279 -7.30 -9.21 15.14
N GLY A 280 -6.06 -9.65 15.35
CA GLY A 280 -5.09 -9.88 14.28
C GLY A 280 -4.45 -11.26 14.33
N VAL A 281 -4.37 -11.92 13.18
CA VAL A 281 -3.59 -13.14 13.00
C VAL A 281 -2.16 -12.82 12.59
N PHE A 282 -1.24 -13.70 12.98
CA PHE A 282 0.19 -13.61 12.69
C PHE A 282 0.61 -14.86 11.90
N PRO A 283 0.67 -14.78 10.56
CA PRO A 283 0.95 -15.93 9.72
C PRO A 283 2.36 -16.54 9.93
N GLY A 284 2.49 -17.83 9.66
CA GLY A 284 3.77 -18.54 9.63
C GLY A 284 4.42 -18.80 11.00
N ILE A 285 3.75 -18.49 12.12
CA ILE A 285 4.25 -18.76 13.48
C ILE A 285 4.56 -20.26 13.68
N ALA A 286 3.71 -21.14 13.15
CA ALA A 286 3.92 -22.60 13.19
C ALA A 286 5.22 -23.03 12.48
N ASP A 287 5.62 -22.28 11.45
CA ASP A 287 6.82 -22.53 10.64
C ASP A 287 8.04 -21.74 11.15
N GLY A 288 7.94 -21.10 12.33
CA GLY A 288 9.03 -20.34 12.95
C GLY A 288 9.19 -18.91 12.43
N THR A 289 8.22 -18.37 11.69
CA THR A 289 8.20 -16.94 11.34
C THR A 289 8.15 -16.11 12.63
N LEU A 290 8.98 -15.08 12.71
CA LEU A 290 8.95 -14.12 13.80
C LEU A 290 8.25 -12.84 13.35
N TRP A 291 7.58 -12.17 14.28
CA TRP A 291 6.97 -10.86 14.08
C TRP A 291 7.43 -9.92 15.18
N TYR A 292 7.69 -8.66 14.80
CA TYR A 292 8.13 -7.61 15.70
C TYR A 292 7.16 -6.44 15.59
N ASP A 293 6.78 -5.83 16.71
CA ASP A 293 6.01 -4.58 16.68
C ASP A 293 6.83 -3.49 15.97
N PHE A 294 6.25 -2.75 15.03
CA PHE A 294 6.99 -1.78 14.22
C PHE A 294 7.58 -0.63 15.04
N TYR A 295 6.92 -0.25 16.12
CA TYR A 295 7.25 0.95 16.90
C TYR A 295 8.35 0.68 17.92
N THR A 296 8.25 -0.45 18.60
CA THR A 296 9.16 -0.86 19.69
C THR A 296 10.22 -1.85 19.20
N LEU A 297 9.96 -2.53 18.07
CA LEU A 297 10.75 -3.65 17.55
C LEU A 297 10.87 -4.83 18.52
N GLN A 298 10.03 -4.87 19.55
CA GLN A 298 9.90 -5.99 20.45
C GLN A 298 9.22 -7.17 19.75
N LYS A 299 9.67 -8.40 20.05
CA LYS A 299 9.07 -9.60 19.50
C LYS A 299 7.61 -9.74 19.97
N VAL A 300 6.70 -9.96 19.04
CA VAL A 300 5.30 -10.27 19.35
C VAL A 300 5.21 -11.66 19.99
N SER A 301 4.67 -11.73 21.20
CA SER A 301 4.33 -13.01 21.84
C SER A 301 2.96 -13.49 21.36
N VAL A 302 2.94 -14.52 20.50
CA VAL A 302 1.72 -15.07 19.90
C VAL A 302 1.91 -16.56 19.60
N ALA A 303 0.88 -17.38 19.84
CA ALA A 303 0.88 -18.80 19.52
C ALA A 303 0.44 -19.06 18.07
N ALA A 304 0.82 -20.21 17.52
CA ALA A 304 0.38 -20.61 16.19
C ALA A 304 -1.16 -20.74 16.16
N GLY A 305 -1.79 -20.09 15.17
CA GLY A 305 -3.25 -20.09 15.00
C GLY A 305 -4.02 -19.19 15.96
N GLU A 306 -3.36 -18.35 16.75
CA GLU A 306 -4.00 -17.37 17.64
C GLU A 306 -4.47 -16.12 16.84
N ASN A 307 -5.75 -15.72 17.01
CA ASN A 307 -6.19 -14.32 16.79
C ASN A 307 -5.79 -13.59 18.06
N LYS A 308 -4.77 -12.77 17.94
CA LYS A 308 -4.29 -11.98 19.05
C LYS A 308 -5.12 -10.72 19.15
N THR A 309 -5.65 -10.46 20.34
CA THR A 309 -6.25 -9.15 20.65
C THR A 309 -5.15 -8.11 20.73
N LEU A 310 -5.29 -7.05 19.94
CA LEU A 310 -4.44 -5.86 19.97
C LEU A 310 -5.29 -4.69 20.46
N ASP A 311 -4.74 -3.86 21.35
CA ASP A 311 -5.47 -2.75 21.98
C ASP A 311 -4.94 -1.37 21.53
N PRO A 312 -5.03 -1.01 20.23
CA PRO A 312 -4.46 0.23 19.74
C PRO A 312 -5.32 1.44 20.16
N PRO A 313 -4.75 2.44 20.87
CA PRO A 313 -5.44 3.71 21.07
C PRO A 313 -5.78 4.36 19.73
N LEU A 314 -6.75 5.28 19.70
CA LEU A 314 -7.27 5.88 18.47
C LEU A 314 -6.18 6.48 17.55
N VAL A 315 -5.11 7.03 18.13
CA VAL A 315 -3.97 7.63 17.40
C VAL A 315 -2.84 6.65 17.07
N HIS A 316 -3.10 5.34 17.19
CA HIS A 316 -2.14 4.28 16.92
C HIS A 316 -2.76 3.23 15.99
N GLN A 317 -1.95 2.71 15.07
CA GLN A 317 -2.33 1.72 14.08
C GLN A 317 -1.38 0.54 14.23
N PRO A 318 -1.85 -0.68 14.55
CA PRO A 318 -0.95 -1.83 14.67
C PRO A 318 -0.26 -2.14 13.33
N ILE A 319 1.07 -2.27 13.41
CA ILE A 319 1.96 -2.58 12.29
C ILE A 319 3.05 -3.51 12.82
N HIS A 320 3.37 -4.55 12.08
CA HIS A 320 4.41 -5.50 12.49
C HIS A 320 5.40 -5.76 11.36
N VAL A 321 6.68 -5.87 11.72
CA VAL A 321 7.76 -6.22 10.81
C VAL A 321 7.98 -7.74 10.89
N ARG A 322 8.01 -8.38 9.73
CA ARG A 322 8.32 -9.81 9.61
C ARG A 322 9.81 -10.04 9.82
N GLY A 323 10.16 -11.01 10.67
CA GLY A 323 11.54 -11.47 10.84
C GLY A 323 12.09 -12.06 9.53
N GLY A 324 13.37 -11.83 9.29
CA GLY A 324 14.04 -12.16 8.03
C GLY A 324 14.15 -11.00 7.05
N TYR A 325 13.65 -9.81 7.38
CA TYR A 325 13.60 -8.66 6.45
C TYR A 325 14.42 -7.46 6.92
N ILE A 326 15.04 -6.77 5.96
CA ILE A 326 15.70 -5.48 6.13
C ILE A 326 14.91 -4.42 5.37
N VAL A 327 14.43 -3.41 6.09
CA VAL A 327 13.56 -2.35 5.55
C VAL A 327 14.33 -1.04 5.48
N PRO A 328 14.63 -0.51 4.26
CA PRO A 328 15.27 0.78 4.10
C PRO A 328 14.29 1.94 4.29
N MET A 329 14.73 2.96 5.00
CA MET A 329 13.92 4.12 5.39
C MET A 329 14.71 5.42 5.25
N GLN A 330 14.00 6.54 5.16
CA GLN A 330 14.55 7.89 5.32
C GLN A 330 13.76 8.63 6.38
N LYS A 331 14.35 9.64 7.04
CA LYS A 331 13.56 10.52 7.91
C LYS A 331 12.48 11.25 7.08
N ALA A 332 11.23 11.21 7.54
CA ALA A 332 10.14 11.92 6.90
C ALA A 332 10.33 13.45 6.96
N GLY A 333 10.21 14.10 5.79
CA GLY A 333 9.97 15.54 5.66
C GLY A 333 8.52 15.82 5.22
N ASN A 334 8.16 17.10 5.10
CA ASN A 334 6.81 17.51 4.68
C ASN A 334 6.50 17.23 3.19
N THR A 335 7.51 16.92 2.38
CA THR A 335 7.37 16.63 0.95
C THR A 335 8.34 15.50 0.57
N THR A 336 8.06 14.76 -0.51
CA THR A 336 9.00 13.76 -1.02
C THR A 336 10.34 14.38 -1.42
N LYS A 337 10.34 15.63 -1.92
CA LYS A 337 11.56 16.40 -2.23
C LYS A 337 12.46 16.58 -1.00
N THR A 338 11.88 16.86 0.17
CA THR A 338 12.65 17.04 1.41
C THR A 338 12.99 15.70 2.08
N SER A 339 12.08 14.72 2.07
CA SER A 339 12.37 13.37 2.58
C SER A 339 13.53 12.71 1.84
N ARG A 340 13.58 12.85 0.51
CA ARG A 340 14.65 12.28 -0.33
C ARG A 340 16.04 12.82 -0.02
N LEU A 341 16.17 13.93 0.69
CA LEU A 341 17.47 14.49 1.12
C LEU A 341 17.84 14.08 2.55
N SER A 342 16.97 13.36 3.24
CA SER A 342 17.19 12.98 4.62
C SER A 342 18.08 11.75 4.73
N PRO A 343 18.89 11.64 5.80
CA PRO A 343 19.71 10.46 6.04
C PRO A 343 18.92 9.16 6.01
N TRP A 344 19.58 8.11 5.52
CA TRP A 344 19.08 6.75 5.51
C TRP A 344 19.00 6.17 6.92
N SER A 345 18.09 5.23 7.11
CA SER A 345 18.07 4.33 8.27
C SER A 345 17.60 2.94 7.85
N LEU A 346 18.02 1.91 8.59
CA LEU A 346 17.61 0.53 8.35
C LEU A 346 16.92 -0.06 9.58
N ILE A 347 15.79 -0.74 9.37
CA ILE A 347 15.27 -1.73 10.32
C ILE A 347 15.74 -3.10 9.85
N VAL A 348 16.42 -3.86 10.71
CA VAL A 348 16.86 -5.23 10.48
C VAL A 348 16.09 -6.15 11.43
N ALA A 349 15.03 -6.78 10.95
CA ALA A 349 14.25 -7.73 11.74
C ALA A 349 14.79 -9.14 11.53
N LEU A 350 15.43 -9.73 12.54
CA LEU A 350 16.06 -11.04 12.41
C LEU A 350 15.04 -12.18 12.36
N ASP A 351 15.32 -13.23 11.61
CA ASP A 351 14.58 -14.49 11.67
C ASP A 351 15.04 -15.36 12.85
N GLY A 352 14.46 -16.56 13.00
CA GLY A 352 14.85 -17.53 14.03
C GLY A 352 16.32 -17.97 13.97
N ASN A 353 16.98 -17.80 12.82
CA ASN A 353 18.39 -18.12 12.57
C ASN A 353 19.32 -16.91 12.73
N GLY A 354 18.81 -15.76 13.16
CA GLY A 354 19.60 -14.53 13.28
C GLY A 354 20.00 -13.93 11.93
N LYS A 355 19.19 -14.15 10.88
CA LYS A 355 19.42 -13.66 9.52
C LYS A 355 18.34 -12.68 9.08
N ALA A 356 18.68 -11.81 8.15
CA ALA A 356 17.72 -10.97 7.45
C ALA A 356 18.23 -10.60 6.05
N GLY A 357 17.33 -10.31 5.12
CA GLY A 357 17.65 -9.83 3.79
C GLY A 357 16.71 -8.71 3.36
N GLY A 358 17.13 -7.91 2.39
CA GLY A 358 16.28 -6.84 1.86
C GLY A 358 16.95 -6.16 0.69
N GLU A 359 16.28 -5.16 0.15
CA GLU A 359 16.77 -4.46 -1.03
C GLU A 359 16.31 -3.01 -1.07
N LEU A 360 17.01 -2.22 -1.88
CA LEU A 360 16.70 -0.83 -2.17
C LEU A 360 17.01 -0.52 -3.63
N TYR A 361 16.01 -0.02 -4.36
CA TYR A 361 16.16 0.54 -5.70
C TYR A 361 16.19 2.08 -5.64
N LEU A 362 17.14 2.69 -6.34
CA LEU A 362 17.31 4.14 -6.45
C LEU A 362 17.47 4.59 -7.90
N ASP A 363 16.83 5.71 -8.20
CA ASP A 363 17.02 6.53 -9.38
C ASP A 363 16.63 7.99 -9.05
N ASP A 364 16.56 8.85 -10.07
CA ASP A 364 16.20 10.27 -9.89
C ASP A 364 14.74 10.51 -9.44
N GLY A 365 13.88 9.49 -9.48
CA GLY A 365 12.47 9.55 -9.10
C GLY A 365 11.53 10.27 -10.08
N ILE A 366 12.02 10.73 -11.24
CA ILE A 366 11.27 11.62 -12.14
C ILE A 366 11.35 11.16 -13.60
N SER A 367 12.50 10.68 -14.06
CA SER A 367 12.72 10.39 -15.48
C SER A 367 11.99 9.13 -15.91
N LEU A 368 11.36 9.18 -17.08
CA LEU A 368 10.67 8.03 -17.69
C LEU A 368 11.64 6.87 -17.91
N VAL A 369 12.82 7.19 -18.44
CA VAL A 369 13.97 6.30 -18.53
C VAL A 369 15.09 6.96 -17.74
N PRO A 370 15.43 6.45 -16.54
CA PRO A 370 16.53 7.01 -15.76
C PRO A 370 17.87 6.86 -16.49
N ASN A 371 18.72 7.90 -16.43
CA ASN A 371 20.08 7.84 -16.98
C ASN A 371 21.01 6.93 -16.18
N ALA A 372 20.76 6.82 -14.88
CA ALA A 372 21.55 6.06 -13.94
C ALA A 372 20.62 5.44 -12.89
N THR A 373 20.92 4.23 -12.44
CA THR A 373 20.16 3.53 -11.38
C THR A 373 21.12 2.92 -10.37
N LYS A 374 20.65 2.63 -9.15
CA LYS A 374 21.43 1.90 -8.15
C LYS A 374 20.53 0.86 -7.46
N ASN A 375 21.04 -0.35 -7.34
CA ASN A 375 20.46 -1.41 -6.52
C ASN A 375 21.38 -1.71 -5.34
N VAL A 376 20.78 -1.81 -4.15
CA VAL A 376 21.48 -2.23 -2.94
C VAL A 376 20.82 -3.49 -2.41
N GLU A 377 21.59 -4.57 -2.32
CA GLU A 377 21.16 -5.82 -1.70
C GLU A 377 21.68 -5.88 -0.26
N PHE A 378 20.77 -5.96 0.70
CA PHE A 378 21.09 -6.09 2.11
C PHE A 378 21.07 -7.55 2.55
N SER A 379 22.04 -7.92 3.38
CA SER A 379 22.05 -9.21 4.09
C SER A 379 22.61 -9.02 5.49
N PHE A 380 21.98 -9.66 6.47
CA PHE A 380 22.51 -9.79 7.82
C PHE A 380 22.69 -11.27 8.12
N ALA A 381 23.91 -11.67 8.49
CA ALA A 381 24.22 -13.01 8.97
C ALA A 381 25.53 -12.97 9.75
N ASN A 382 25.69 -13.89 10.71
CA ASN A 382 26.92 -14.01 11.51
C ASN A 382 27.37 -12.67 12.10
N ASN A 383 26.43 -11.97 12.74
CA ASN A 383 26.65 -10.65 13.37
C ASN A 383 27.17 -9.56 12.42
N THR A 384 26.94 -9.72 11.11
CA THR A 384 27.46 -8.82 10.08
C THR A 384 26.34 -8.41 9.13
N LEU A 385 26.07 -7.11 9.04
CA LEU A 385 25.28 -6.50 7.97
C LEU A 385 26.20 -6.23 6.77
N ARG A 386 25.75 -6.60 5.57
CA ARG A 386 26.41 -6.27 4.30
C ARG A 386 25.39 -5.62 3.37
N ALA A 387 25.78 -4.52 2.75
CA ALA A 387 25.08 -3.88 1.65
C ALA A 387 25.94 -4.02 0.39
N ARG A 388 25.51 -4.83 -0.57
CA ARG A 388 26.15 -4.94 -1.88
C ARG A 388 25.53 -3.94 -2.83
N VAL A 389 26.36 -3.11 -3.45
CA VAL A 389 25.91 -2.03 -4.33
C VAL A 389 26.21 -2.39 -5.78
N SER A 390 25.24 -2.15 -6.66
CA SER A 390 25.40 -2.21 -8.11
C SER A 390 24.70 -1.02 -8.78
N GLY A 391 25.15 -0.65 -9.98
CA GLY A 391 24.68 0.53 -10.69
C GLY A 391 25.50 1.80 -10.40
N ASP A 392 25.14 2.89 -11.07
CA ASP A 392 25.92 4.11 -11.22
C ASP A 392 25.22 5.37 -10.70
N TYR A 393 23.95 5.29 -10.30
CA TYR A 393 23.26 6.42 -9.66
C TYR A 393 24.00 6.84 -8.38
N GLN A 394 24.13 8.13 -8.15
CA GLN A 394 24.83 8.66 -6.98
C GLN A 394 23.88 9.47 -6.11
N ASP A 395 23.72 9.06 -4.86
CA ASP A 395 23.09 9.85 -3.81
C ASP A 395 24.12 10.16 -2.72
N GLY A 396 24.39 11.44 -2.48
CA GLY A 396 25.33 11.89 -1.42
C GLY A 396 24.72 11.81 -0.02
N ILE A 397 23.82 10.86 0.24
CA ILE A 397 23.01 10.79 1.46
C ILE A 397 23.64 9.81 2.43
N SER A 398 23.91 10.25 3.65
CA SER A 398 24.51 9.42 4.69
C SER A 398 23.54 8.42 5.31
N LEU A 399 24.07 7.38 5.94
CA LEU A 399 23.36 6.46 6.81
C LEU A 399 23.44 6.98 8.23
N ALA A 400 22.31 7.23 8.86
CA ALA A 400 22.25 7.68 10.25
C ALA A 400 22.18 6.52 11.23
N ASN A 401 21.19 5.64 11.02
CA ASN A 401 20.77 4.69 12.04
C ASN A 401 20.60 3.28 11.48
N ILE A 402 20.98 2.27 12.26
CA ILE A 402 20.62 0.87 12.05
C ILE A 402 19.97 0.38 13.34
N THR A 403 18.74 -0.13 13.25
CA THR A 403 18.06 -0.76 14.38
C THR A 403 17.84 -2.23 14.07
N ILE A 404 18.32 -3.12 14.95
CA ILE A 404 18.29 -4.57 14.79
C ILE A 404 17.37 -5.17 15.85
N ALA A 405 16.33 -5.87 15.42
CA ALA A 405 15.36 -6.55 16.26
C ALA A 405 15.69 -8.05 16.38
N GLY A 406 15.53 -8.63 17.57
CA GLY A 406 15.77 -10.04 17.84
C GLY A 406 17.24 -10.42 18.07
N ILE A 407 18.09 -9.46 18.47
CA ILE A 407 19.47 -9.79 18.85
C ILE A 407 19.47 -10.55 20.20
N LYS A 408 20.30 -11.58 20.34
CA LYS A 408 20.31 -12.44 21.55
C LYS A 408 21.43 -12.10 22.54
N TRP A 409 22.21 -11.09 22.24
CA TRP A 409 23.40 -10.70 22.99
C TRP A 409 23.64 -9.19 22.83
N LYS A 410 24.48 -8.61 23.70
CA LYS A 410 24.77 -7.17 23.70
C LYS A 410 26.15 -6.90 23.10
N PRO A 411 26.23 -6.37 21.86
CA PRO A 411 27.50 -5.95 21.27
C PRO A 411 28.17 -4.87 22.09
N GLN A 412 29.49 -5.00 22.23
CA GLN A 412 30.32 -4.04 22.96
C GLN A 412 30.91 -2.99 22.01
N ARG A 413 31.08 -3.36 20.74
CA ARG A 413 31.61 -2.47 19.71
C ARG A 413 31.00 -2.81 18.35
N VAL A 414 31.01 -1.81 17.48
CA VAL A 414 30.69 -1.97 16.06
C VAL A 414 31.94 -1.59 15.25
N SER A 415 32.10 -2.17 14.07
CA SER A 415 33.04 -1.68 13.06
C SER A 415 32.31 -1.49 11.74
N LEU A 416 32.63 -0.41 11.03
CA LEU A 416 32.06 -0.11 9.72
C LEU A 416 33.18 -0.06 8.68
N ASP A 417 32.98 -0.75 7.58
CA ASP A 417 33.85 -0.77 6.40
C ASP A 417 33.05 -0.31 5.17
N SER A 418 33.67 0.53 4.34
CA SER A 418 33.07 1.03 3.10
C SER A 418 34.11 0.91 1.98
N GLY A 419 33.81 0.08 0.97
CA GLY A 419 34.75 -0.16 -0.14
C GLY A 419 36.04 -0.89 0.24
N GLY A 420 36.08 -1.61 1.37
CA GLY A 420 37.29 -2.26 1.87
C GLY A 420 38.16 -1.38 2.77
N GLU A 421 37.70 -0.16 3.08
CA GLU A 421 38.35 0.74 4.02
C GLU A 421 37.56 0.90 5.32
N SER A 422 38.25 0.72 6.45
CA SER A 422 37.68 0.93 7.78
C SER A 422 37.31 2.40 7.97
N CYS A 423 36.05 2.66 8.31
CA CYS A 423 35.54 4.00 8.55
C CYS A 423 35.70 4.42 10.02
N ASN A 424 35.93 5.71 10.24
CA ASN A 424 35.91 6.28 11.58
C ASN A 424 34.46 6.43 12.09
N ILE A 425 34.16 5.74 13.18
CA ILE A 425 32.83 5.68 13.82
C ILE A 425 32.88 6.14 15.28
N GLN A 426 33.79 7.06 15.63
CA GLN A 426 33.91 7.57 17.00
C GLN A 426 32.61 8.19 17.57
N GLN A 427 31.75 8.71 16.70
CA GLN A 427 30.45 9.26 17.08
C GLN A 427 29.33 8.22 17.14
N ALA A 428 29.60 6.96 16.76
CA ALA A 428 28.59 5.93 16.76
C ALA A 428 28.28 5.48 18.18
N THR A 429 27.00 5.45 18.54
CA THR A 429 26.53 4.98 19.85
C THR A 429 25.73 3.70 19.71
N LEU A 430 25.95 2.76 20.63
CA LEU A 430 25.19 1.53 20.74
C LEU A 430 24.28 1.61 21.97
N SER A 431 22.99 1.40 21.77
CA SER A 431 22.04 1.19 22.88
C SER A 431 21.27 -0.11 22.66
N CYS A 432 21.06 -0.84 23.75
CA CYS A 432 20.18 -2.01 23.77
C CYS A 432 18.97 -1.71 24.65
N GLU A 433 17.78 -1.81 24.08
CA GLU A 433 16.51 -1.72 24.79
C GLU A 433 16.00 -3.15 25.03
N ASP A 434 15.61 -3.45 26.27
CA ASP A 434 15.05 -4.73 26.74
C ASP A 434 15.82 -6.01 26.36
N GLY A 435 17.06 -5.88 25.88
CA GLY A 435 17.99 -6.96 25.59
C GLY A 435 17.87 -7.58 24.19
N ASP A 436 16.82 -7.25 23.43
CA ASP A 436 16.55 -7.84 22.10
C ASP A 436 16.50 -6.82 20.96
N VAL A 437 16.55 -5.51 21.24
CA VAL A 437 16.63 -4.44 20.24
C VAL A 437 17.94 -3.68 20.38
N LEU A 438 18.78 -3.73 19.36
CA LEU A 438 20.02 -2.94 19.25
C LEU A 438 19.81 -1.74 18.35
N ARG A 439 20.13 -0.54 18.84
CA ARG A 439 20.19 0.69 18.05
C ARG A 439 21.64 1.12 17.88
N ILE A 440 22.03 1.37 16.64
CA ILE A 440 23.31 1.96 16.24
C ILE A 440 22.98 3.29 15.59
N THR A 441 23.43 4.39 16.18
CA THR A 441 23.16 5.76 15.71
C THR A 441 24.45 6.54 15.56
N GLY A 442 24.44 7.69 14.85
CA GLY A 442 25.64 8.52 14.67
C GLY A 442 26.57 8.02 13.57
N LEU A 443 26.03 7.31 12.57
CA LEU A 443 26.79 6.77 11.44
C LEU A 443 27.02 7.80 10.31
N GLU A 444 26.44 9.00 10.43
CA GLU A 444 26.43 10.00 9.36
C GLU A 444 27.83 10.48 9.02
N GLN A 445 28.69 10.69 10.02
CA GLN A 445 30.07 11.13 9.79
C GLN A 445 30.87 10.08 9.01
N ALA A 446 30.67 8.80 9.33
CA ALA A 446 31.33 7.69 8.65
C ALA A 446 30.86 7.52 7.20
N THR A 447 29.64 7.98 6.89
CA THR A 447 28.97 7.76 5.60
C THR A 447 28.60 9.06 4.87
N HIS A 448 29.24 10.18 5.23
CA HIS A 448 28.93 11.52 4.70
C HIS A 448 29.08 11.65 3.17
N GLY A 449 29.90 10.80 2.55
CA GLY A 449 30.07 10.73 1.09
C GLY A 449 28.98 9.92 0.36
N GLY A 450 27.93 9.49 1.05
CA GLY A 450 26.90 8.59 0.54
C GLY A 450 26.98 7.20 1.16
N ALA A 451 25.88 6.74 1.76
CA ALA A 451 25.77 5.42 2.40
C ALA A 451 26.04 4.28 1.41
N TRP A 452 25.61 4.46 0.16
CA TRP A 452 25.64 3.44 -0.88
C TRP A 452 26.59 3.80 -2.02
N ARG A 453 27.64 4.58 -1.75
CA ARG A 453 28.68 4.90 -2.73
C ARG A 453 29.53 3.67 -3.12
N SER A 454 29.66 2.72 -2.20
CA SER A 454 30.39 1.46 -2.32
C SER A 454 29.73 0.39 -1.45
N CYS A 455 30.17 -0.86 -1.58
CA CYS A 455 29.74 -1.92 -0.67
C CYS A 455 30.06 -1.54 0.78
N LEU A 456 29.09 -1.73 1.67
CA LEU A 456 29.20 -1.36 3.08
C LEU A 456 29.06 -2.61 3.95
N THR A 457 29.93 -2.75 4.95
CA THR A 457 29.89 -3.85 5.92
C THR A 457 29.87 -3.28 7.33
N VAL A 458 28.88 -3.67 8.14
CA VAL A 458 28.79 -3.33 9.57
C VAL A 458 28.89 -4.62 10.37
N LYS A 459 29.94 -4.76 11.17
CA LYS A 459 30.18 -5.96 11.99
C LYS A 459 30.02 -5.62 13.47
N LEU A 460 29.23 -6.43 14.17
CA LEU A 460 29.04 -6.36 15.62
C LEU A 460 30.07 -7.26 16.30
N HIS A 461 30.65 -6.79 17.41
CA HIS A 461 31.59 -7.59 18.22
C HIS A 461 31.26 -7.59 19.70
#